data_AF-A0AAP0FZE7-F1
#
_entry.id   AF-A0AAP0FZE7-F1
#
_cell.length_a   1.000
_cell.length_b   1.000
_cell.length_c   1.000
_cell.angle_alpha   90.00
_cell.angle_beta   90.00
_cell.angle_gamma   90.00
#
_symmetry.space_group_name_H-M   'P 1'
#
loop_
_entity.id
_entity.type
_entity.pdbx_description
1 polymer ?
#
loop_
_entity_poly.entity_id
_entity_poly.type
_entity_poly.pdbx_seq_one_letter_code
_entity_poly.pdbx_strand_id
1 'polypeptide(L)'
;MKRKALLHTPTNELIRSYSSLERKLGGLGWERYYEDPELLQFHKPASIDLISLPLHFARFSSIHMYDIVLKNRDFFRVVDL
;
A
#
# COMPACT_ATOMS: atom_id res chain seq x y z
N MET A 1 -9.66 20.03 -4.72
CA MET A 1 -9.69 18.58 -4.39
C MET A 1 -9.14 18.41 -2.99
N LYS A 2 -9.85 17.73 -2.08
CA LYS A 2 -9.30 17.39 -0.76
C LYS A 2 -8.16 16.39 -0.93
N ARG A 3 -7.06 16.57 -0.20
CA ARG A 3 -5.90 15.69 -0.27
C ARG A 3 -6.27 14.36 0.38
N LYS A 4 -6.02 13.23 -0.30
CA LYS A 4 -6.30 11.90 0.23
C LYS A 4 -5.07 11.32 0.94
N ALA A 5 -5.29 10.47 1.92
CA ALA A 5 -4.24 9.68 2.56
C ALA A 5 -4.69 8.25 2.83
N LEU A 6 -3.73 7.33 2.87
CA LEU A 6 -3.93 5.95 3.27
C LEU A 6 -3.74 5.84 4.79
N LEU A 7 -4.74 5.32 5.49
CA LEU A 7 -4.73 5.07 6.93
C LEU A 7 -4.68 3.57 7.17
N HIS A 8 -3.75 3.11 8.01
CA HIS A 8 -3.78 1.78 8.59
C HIS A 8 -4.72 1.79 9.81
N THR A 9 -5.89 1.16 9.67
CA THR A 9 -7.00 1.23 10.62
C THR A 9 -6.63 0.71 12.01
N PRO A 10 -5.98 -0.46 12.18
CA PRO A 10 -5.68 -0.99 13.52
C PRO A 10 -4.75 -0.11 14.37
N THR A 11 -3.85 0.64 13.74
CA THR A 11 -2.90 1.52 14.48
C THR A 11 -3.22 3.00 14.34
N ASN A 12 -4.30 3.35 13.64
CA ASN A 12 -4.65 4.73 13.30
C ASN A 12 -3.47 5.54 12.71
N GLU A 13 -2.59 4.87 11.95
CA GLU A 13 -1.37 5.47 11.41
C GLU A 13 -1.58 5.87 9.95
N LEU A 14 -1.30 7.14 9.63
CA LEU A 14 -1.26 7.60 8.24
C LEU A 14 0.04 7.13 7.59
N ILE A 15 -0.08 6.45 6.45
CA ILE A 15 1.05 5.99 5.66
C ILE A 15 1.68 7.19 4.95
N ARG A 16 2.93 7.50 5.33
CA ARG A 16 3.71 8.64 4.79
C ARG A 16 5.00 8.25 4.09
N SER A 17 5.31 6.95 4.03
CA SER A 17 6.49 6.42 3.34
C SER A 17 6.30 4.95 2.97
N TYR A 18 7.08 4.45 2.01
CA TYR A 18 7.08 3.01 1.69
C TYR A 18 7.58 2.15 2.83
N SER A 19 8.54 2.62 3.65
CA SER A 19 9.00 1.86 4.82
C SER A 19 7.89 1.63 5.86
N SER A 20 6.99 2.60 6.07
CA SER A 20 5.81 2.40 6.93
C SER A 20 4.83 1.42 6.27
N LEU A 21 4.53 1.61 4.98
CA LEU A 21 3.62 0.73 4.24
C LEU A 21 4.08 -0.73 4.22
N GLU A 22 5.35 -0.96 3.89
CA GLU A 22 5.98 -2.27 3.80
C GLU A 22 5.93 -3.03 5.12
N ARG A 23 6.17 -2.33 6.24
CA ARG A 23 6.02 -2.94 7.57
C ARG A 23 4.60 -3.42 7.84
N LYS A 24 3.58 -2.63 7.47
CA LYS A 24 2.18 -3.00 7.64
C LYS A 24 1.79 -4.15 6.72
N LEU A 25 2.13 -4.07 5.45
CA LEU A 25 1.86 -5.11 4.46
C LEU A 25 2.58 -6.43 4.82
N GLY A 26 3.83 -6.37 5.27
CA GLY A 26 4.57 -7.54 5.76
C GLY A 26 3.89 -8.22 6.96
N GLY A 27 3.34 -7.44 7.89
CA GLY A 27 2.51 -7.97 8.98
C GLY A 27 1.23 -8.68 8.53
N LEU A 28 0.81 -8.49 7.27
CA LEU A 28 -0.36 -9.13 6.65
C LEU A 28 0.05 -10.25 5.66
N GLY A 29 1.33 -10.63 5.63
CA GLY A 29 1.87 -11.68 4.77
C GLY A 29 2.14 -11.26 3.33
N TRP A 30 2.29 -9.97 3.05
CA TRP A 30 2.80 -9.49 1.76
C TRP A 30 4.32 -9.51 1.73
N GLU A 31 4.85 -9.92 0.59
CA GLU A 31 6.28 -10.05 0.37
C GLU A 31 6.73 -9.23 -0.83
N ARG A 32 7.98 -8.75 -0.79
CA ARG A 32 8.56 -8.01 -1.89
C ARG A 32 8.67 -8.86 -3.14
N TYR A 33 8.31 -8.25 -4.26
CA TYR A 33 8.39 -8.85 -5.58
C TYR A 33 9.24 -7.95 -6.47
N TYR A 34 10.25 -8.52 -7.12
CA TYR A 34 11.34 -7.79 -7.80
C TYR A 34 11.39 -8.08 -9.31
N GLU A 35 10.25 -8.15 -9.98
CA GLU A 35 10.21 -8.39 -11.43
C GLU A 35 10.50 -7.12 -12.24
N ASP A 36 9.94 -5.98 -11.84
CA ASP A 36 10.14 -4.69 -12.51
C ASP A 36 10.98 -3.73 -11.64
N PRO A 37 12.22 -3.37 -12.06
CA PRO A 37 13.08 -2.46 -11.30
C PRO A 37 12.56 -1.01 -11.23
N GLU A 38 11.61 -0.61 -12.09
CA GLU A 38 10.98 0.70 -12.06
C GLU A 38 9.79 0.78 -11.10
N LEU A 39 9.38 -0.36 -10.54
CA LEU A 39 8.23 -0.47 -9.65
C LEU A 39 8.60 -1.03 -8.28
N LEU A 40 7.67 -0.78 -7.36
CA LEU A 40 7.73 -1.17 -5.96
C LEU A 40 6.57 -2.14 -5.75
N GLN A 41 6.84 -3.43 -5.96
CA GLN A 41 5.81 -4.46 -6.00
C GLN A 41 5.79 -5.35 -4.76
N PHE A 42 4.58 -5.81 -4.43
CA PHE A 42 4.34 -6.80 -3.38
C PHE A 42 3.41 -7.87 -3.90
N HIS A 43 3.74 -9.12 -3.60
CA HIS A 43 2.87 -10.27 -3.88
C HIS A 43 2.43 -10.88 -2.55
N LYS A 44 1.32 -11.61 -2.57
CA LYS A 44 0.85 -12.37 -1.41
C LYS A 44 0.91 -13.85 -1.75
N PRO A 45 1.83 -14.65 -1.18
CA PRO A 45 2.05 -16.04 -1.61
C PRO A 45 0.79 -16.94 -1.59
N ALA A 46 -0.16 -16.64 -0.69
CA ALA A 46 -1.42 -17.38 -0.58
C ALA A 46 -2.52 -16.91 -1.55
N SER A 47 -2.27 -15.91 -2.41
CA SER A 47 -3.21 -15.43 -3.43
C SER A 47 -2.50 -15.04 -4.73
N ILE A 48 -3.29 -14.71 -5.76
CA ILE A 48 -2.76 -14.19 -7.03
C ILE A 48 -2.60 -12.66 -7.00
N ASP A 49 -2.77 -12.04 -5.83
CA ASP A 49 -2.81 -10.58 -5.73
C ASP A 49 -1.42 -9.97 -5.83
N LEU A 50 -1.34 -8.88 -6.58
CA LEU A 50 -0.15 -8.05 -6.74
C LEU A 50 -0.51 -6.58 -6.45
N ILE A 51 0.29 -5.93 -5.60
CA ILE A 51 0.25 -4.48 -5.42
C ILE A 51 1.42 -3.90 -6.18
N SER A 52 1.17 -3.00 -7.13
CA SER A 52 2.21 -2.31 -7.90
C SER A 52 2.20 -0.82 -7.60
N LEU A 53 3.32 -0.32 -7.08
CA LEU A 53 3.48 1.08 -6.67
C LEU A 53 4.64 1.72 -7.46
N PRO A 54 4.64 3.05 -7.64
CA PRO A 54 5.78 3.73 -8.22
C PRO A 54 7.00 3.59 -7.30
N LEU A 55 8.21 3.60 -7.86
CA LEU A 55 9.43 3.50 -7.07
C LEU A 55 9.57 4.63 -6.03
N HIS A 56 9.08 5.83 -6.36
CA HIS A 56 9.17 7.01 -5.50
C HIS A 56 7.82 7.35 -4.86
N PHE A 57 7.81 7.48 -3.54
CA PHE A 57 6.59 7.77 -2.76
C PHE A 57 5.93 9.11 -3.14
N ALA A 58 6.69 10.06 -3.69
CA ALA A 58 6.14 11.31 -4.22
C ALA A 58 5.11 11.11 -5.35
N ARG A 59 5.17 9.97 -6.06
CA ARG A 59 4.21 9.58 -7.11
C ARG A 59 3.08 8.70 -6.57
N PHE A 60 3.08 8.37 -5.28
CA PHE A 60 2.02 7.58 -4.64
C PHE A 60 0.71 8.38 -4.61
N SER A 61 -0.29 7.87 -5.32
CA SER A 61 -1.57 8.54 -5.58
C SER A 61 -2.76 7.72 -5.09
N SER A 62 -3.96 8.30 -5.15
CA SER A 62 -5.21 7.64 -4.72
C SER A 62 -5.48 6.32 -5.45
N ILE A 63 -5.09 6.17 -6.73
CA ILE A 63 -5.24 4.92 -7.49
C ILE A 63 -4.54 3.77 -6.74
N HIS A 64 -3.29 4.00 -6.34
CA HIS A 64 -2.49 3.05 -5.58
C HIS A 64 -3.07 2.80 -4.18
N MET A 65 -3.59 3.84 -3.52
CA MET A 65 -4.21 3.71 -2.20
C MET A 65 -5.46 2.81 -2.26
N TYR A 66 -6.32 3.01 -3.26
CA TYR A 66 -7.52 2.20 -3.42
C TYR A 66 -7.20 0.76 -3.79
N ASP A 67 -6.15 0.51 -4.57
CA ASP A 67 -5.69 -0.86 -4.85
C ASP A 67 -5.30 -1.62 -3.56
N ILE A 68 -4.53 -0.96 -2.68
CA ILE A 68 -4.18 -1.51 -1.36
C ILE A 68 -5.41 -1.79 -0.52
N VAL A 69 -6.38 -0.86 -0.49
CA VAL A 69 -7.64 -1.01 0.27
C VAL A 69 -8.47 -2.17 -0.27
N LEU A 70 -8.59 -2.34 -1.59
CA LEU A 70 -9.36 -3.44 -2.16
C LEU A 70 -8.79 -4.80 -1.73
N LYS A 71 -7.47 -4.92 -1.68
CA LYS A 71 -6.76 -6.16 -1.32
C LYS A 71 -6.61 -6.39 0.19
N ASN A 72 -6.84 -5.37 1.01
CA ASN A 72 -6.64 -5.39 2.47
C ASN A 72 -7.74 -4.61 3.20
N ARG A 73 -9.01 -4.83 2.82
CA ARG A 73 -10.16 -3.99 3.18
C ARG A 73 -10.34 -3.77 4.68
N ASP A 74 -10.01 -4.76 5.49
CA ASP A 74 -10.17 -4.69 6.96
C ASP A 74 -9.05 -3.91 7.65
N PHE A 75 -7.94 -3.67 6.95
CA PHE A 75 -6.71 -3.11 7.53
C PHE A 75 -6.42 -1.68 7.08
N PHE A 76 -6.93 -1.28 5.91
CA PHE A 76 -6.66 0.03 5.35
C PHE A 76 -7.92 0.76 4.91
N ARG A 77 -7.87 2.09 4.98
CA ARG A 77 -8.90 2.96 4.39
C ARG A 77 -8.27 4.21 3.78
N VAL A 78 -8.94 4.78 2.78
CA VAL A 78 -8.61 6.12 2.25
C VAL A 78 -9.40 7.16 3.03
N VAL A 79 -8.71 8.18 3.54
CA VAL A 79 -9.32 9.31 4.26
C VAL A 79 -9.01 10.63 3.55
N ASP A 80 -9.86 11.63 3.79
CA ASP A 80 -9.54 13.02 3.52
C ASP A 80 -8.59 13.56 4.60
N LEU A 81 -7.57 14.31 4.18
CA LEU A 81 -6.70 15.13 5.05
C LEU A 81 -7.27 16.53 5.23
#